data_AF-A0AA40F4Y3-F1
#
_entry.id   AF-A0AA40F4Y3-F1
#
_cell.length_a   1.000
_cell.length_b   1.000
_cell.length_c   1.000
_cell.angle_alpha   90.00
_cell.angle_beta   90.00
_cell.angle_gamma   90.00
#
_symmetry.space_group_name_H-M   'P 1'
#
loop_
_entity.id
_entity.type
_entity.pdbx_description
1 polymer ?
#
loop_
_entity_poly.entity_id
_entity_poly.type
_entity_poly.pdbx_seq_one_letter_code
_entity_poly.pdbx_strand_id
1 'polypeptide(L)'
;MQISTLAIMALAPFLSSAAIVNLYHDTACKDLIQQVNVWDNSCCDWPKPGWGSYKLMTRGGWLQTLTSYPGNVCVYPGVKGGCVAATEDMVGSCMRTNETSDGLSHSIGSTVLDFCVYN
;
A
#
# COMPACT_ATOMS: atom_id res chain seq x y z
N MET A 1 15.62 -16.62 -48.03
CA MET A 1 14.65 -15.64 -47.50
C MET A 1 14.63 -15.80 -45.99
N GLN A 2 15.29 -14.90 -45.26
CA GLN A 2 15.30 -14.90 -43.80
C GLN A 2 14.05 -14.18 -43.31
N ILE A 3 13.16 -14.89 -42.63
CA ILE A 3 12.06 -14.28 -41.89
C ILE A 3 12.64 -13.85 -40.54
N SER A 4 13.08 -12.60 -40.46
CA SER A 4 13.48 -11.97 -39.20
C SER A 4 12.60 -10.76 -38.97
N THR A 5 11.57 -10.94 -38.14
CA THR A 5 10.98 -9.81 -37.42
C THR A 5 10.38 -10.36 -36.14
N LEU A 6 11.05 -10.02 -35.04
CA LEU A 6 10.56 -10.08 -33.66
C LEU A 6 9.09 -9.65 -33.64
N ALA A 7 8.20 -10.57 -33.28
CA ALA A 7 6.80 -10.25 -33.07
C ALA A 7 6.45 -10.45 -31.59
N ILE A 8 6.35 -9.30 -30.92
CA ILE A 8 5.44 -9.01 -29.82
C ILE A 8 5.84 -9.63 -28.46
N MET A 9 6.88 -9.07 -27.84
CA MET A 9 6.82 -8.86 -26.39
C MET A 9 5.87 -7.68 -26.12
N ALA A 10 4.57 -7.91 -26.27
CA ALA A 10 3.58 -7.16 -25.51
C ALA A 10 3.55 -7.76 -24.11
N LEU A 11 4.65 -7.61 -23.37
CA LEU A 11 4.54 -7.61 -21.92
C LEU A 11 3.72 -6.37 -21.63
N ALA A 12 2.44 -6.60 -21.32
CA ALA A 12 1.50 -5.56 -20.93
C ALA A 12 2.25 -4.57 -20.04
N PRO A 13 2.15 -3.25 -20.26
CA PRO A 13 2.35 -2.36 -19.14
C PRO A 13 1.31 -2.84 -18.12
N PHE A 14 1.76 -3.59 -17.11
CA PHE A 14 0.99 -3.78 -15.89
C PHE A 14 0.48 -2.39 -15.58
N LEU A 15 -0.83 -2.21 -15.64
CA LEU A 15 -1.48 -0.94 -15.36
C LEU A 15 -1.05 -0.60 -13.94
N SER A 16 0.05 0.15 -13.79
CA SER A 16 0.59 0.55 -12.51
C SER A 16 -0.36 1.60 -12.00
N SER A 17 -1.51 1.17 -11.48
CA SER A 17 -2.47 2.05 -10.84
C SER A 17 -2.04 2.16 -9.39
N ALA A 18 -1.51 3.33 -9.03
CA ALA A 18 -1.23 3.62 -7.64
C ALA A 18 -2.53 3.63 -6.85
N ALA A 19 -2.55 2.91 -5.74
CA ALA A 19 -3.54 3.14 -4.72
C ALA A 19 -3.25 4.49 -4.07
N ILE A 20 -4.24 5.38 -4.06
CA ILE A 20 -4.11 6.69 -3.40
C ILE A 20 -4.62 6.53 -1.98
N VAL A 21 -3.82 6.89 -0.98
CA VAL A 21 -4.22 6.83 0.43
C VAL A 21 -4.00 8.18 1.11
N ASN A 22 -4.93 8.54 1.98
CA ASN A 22 -4.75 9.63 2.93
C ASN A 22 -4.22 9.07 4.24
N LEU A 23 -3.16 9.65 4.78
CA LEU A 23 -2.56 9.30 6.06
C LEU A 23 -3.03 10.27 7.15
N TYR A 24 -3.26 9.77 8.35
CA TYR A 24 -3.79 10.54 9.47
C TYR A 24 -2.99 10.32 10.75
N HIS A 25 -2.87 11.36 11.59
CA HIS A 25 -2.18 11.26 12.88
C HIS A 25 -2.98 10.44 13.88
N ASP A 26 -4.30 10.60 13.88
CA ASP A 26 -5.20 9.89 14.78
C ASP A 26 -5.55 8.49 14.24
N THR A 27 -6.31 7.73 15.02
CA THR A 27 -6.75 6.36 14.67
C THR A 27 -8.18 6.30 14.12
N ALA A 28 -8.81 7.45 13.88
CA ALA A 28 -10.19 7.57 13.38
C ALA A 28 -10.28 8.36 12.05
N CYS A 29 -9.16 8.53 11.35
CA CYS A 29 -9.05 9.24 10.08
C CYS A 29 -9.66 10.65 10.10
N LYS A 30 -9.32 11.47 11.10
CA LYS A 30 -9.83 12.84 11.29
C LYS A 30 -8.78 13.92 11.05
N ASP A 31 -7.53 13.67 11.45
CA ASP A 31 -6.42 14.61 11.41
C ASP A 31 -5.47 14.27 10.25
N LEU A 32 -5.76 14.82 9.07
CA LEU A 32 -5.08 14.51 7.82
C LEU A 32 -3.63 15.03 7.84
N ILE A 33 -2.68 14.14 7.57
CA ILE A 33 -1.26 14.48 7.40
C ILE A 33 -1.00 14.84 5.93
N GLN A 34 -1.22 13.86 5.05
CA GLN A 34 -0.93 13.97 3.63
C GLN A 34 -1.63 12.88 2.83
N GLN A 35 -1.68 13.07 1.52
CA GLN A 35 -2.06 12.06 0.56
C GLN A 35 -0.80 11.46 -0.08
N VAL A 36 -0.74 10.14 -0.21
CA VAL A 36 0.37 9.43 -0.84
C VAL A 36 -0.11 8.44 -1.88
N ASN A 37 0.71 8.24 -2.90
CA ASN A 37 0.48 7.27 -3.96
C ASN A 37 1.33 6.03 -3.66
N VAL A 38 0.69 4.90 -3.42
CA VAL A 38 1.36 3.62 -3.19
C VAL A 38 1.26 2.78 -4.46
N TRP A 39 2.39 2.64 -5.15
CA TRP A 39 2.47 1.93 -6.42
C TRP A 39 2.65 0.42 -6.20
N ASP A 40 2.25 -0.38 -7.18
CA ASP A 40 2.49 -1.83 -7.15
C ASP A 40 3.98 -2.13 -6.90
N ASN A 41 4.25 -3.05 -5.97
CA ASN A 41 5.59 -3.48 -5.58
C ASN A 41 6.51 -2.34 -5.10
N SER A 42 5.94 -1.26 -4.56
CA SER A 42 6.68 -0.14 -3.98
C SER A 42 6.61 -0.14 -2.46
N CYS A 43 7.58 0.55 -1.85
CA CYS A 43 7.59 0.89 -0.44
C CYS A 43 7.70 2.40 -0.31
N CYS A 44 6.82 3.00 0.48
CA CYS A 44 6.93 4.38 0.91
C CYS A 44 7.31 4.41 2.39
N ASP A 45 8.56 4.78 2.67
CA ASP A 45 9.20 4.88 3.98
C ASP A 45 9.13 6.31 4.56
N TRP A 46 7.96 6.95 4.45
CA TRP A 46 7.67 8.28 4.98
C TRP A 46 6.14 8.43 5.15
N PRO A 47 5.62 9.26 6.07
CA PRO A 47 6.17 10.49 6.65
C PRO A 47 6.54 10.43 8.15
N LYS A 48 7.41 11.36 8.58
CA LYS A 48 7.56 11.76 9.99
C LYS A 48 6.67 12.99 10.23
N PRO A 49 5.89 13.05 11.33
CA PRO A 49 5.68 12.02 12.34
C PRO A 49 4.92 10.79 11.78
N GLY A 50 5.10 9.63 12.42
CA GLY A 50 4.34 8.43 12.09
C GLY A 50 2.82 8.65 12.20
N TRP A 51 2.06 7.69 11.65
CA TRP A 51 0.63 7.85 11.39
C TRP A 51 -0.18 6.69 11.98
N GLY A 52 -1.35 7.00 12.54
CA GLY A 52 -2.18 6.05 13.32
C GLY A 52 -3.34 5.44 12.53
N SER A 53 -3.69 6.03 11.39
CA SER A 53 -4.67 5.48 10.46
C SER A 53 -4.48 5.99 9.03
N TYR A 54 -5.05 5.26 8.08
CA TYR A 54 -5.07 5.61 6.67
C TYR A 54 -6.43 5.34 6.06
N LYS A 55 -6.75 6.07 4.99
CA LYS A 55 -7.98 5.88 4.21
C LYS A 55 -7.62 5.68 2.75
N LEU A 56 -8.10 4.59 2.16
CA LEU A 56 -8.00 4.37 0.72
C LEU A 56 -8.91 5.36 0.00
N MET A 57 -8.37 6.18 -0.88
CA MET A 57 -9.10 7.19 -1.64
C MET A 57 -9.31 6.77 -3.09
N THR A 58 -8.42 5.94 -3.62
CA THR A 58 -8.53 5.39 -4.97
C THR A 58 -7.98 3.98 -4.93
N ARG A 59 -8.71 3.06 -5.56
CA ARG A 59 -8.28 1.68 -5.68
C ARG A 59 -6.91 1.56 -6.35
N GLY A 60 -6.27 0.45 -6.05
CA GLY A 60 -5.00 0.06 -6.64
C GLY A 60 -5.14 -0.82 -7.88
N GLY A 61 -4.02 -1.42 -8.26
CA GLY A 61 -3.91 -2.48 -9.25
C GLY A 61 -4.71 -3.73 -8.88
N TRP A 62 -4.93 -4.59 -9.88
CA TRP A 62 -5.59 -5.87 -9.67
C TRP A 62 -4.77 -6.73 -8.69
N LEU A 63 -5.40 -7.15 -7.58
CA LEU A 63 -4.76 -7.89 -6.47
C LEU A 63 -3.70 -7.10 -5.69
N GLN A 64 -3.73 -5.76 -5.78
CA GLN A 64 -2.86 -4.92 -4.98
C GLN A 64 -3.30 -4.98 -3.50
N THR A 65 -2.36 -5.32 -2.62
CA THR A 65 -2.54 -5.29 -1.16
C THR A 65 -1.63 -4.23 -0.56
N LEU A 66 -2.19 -3.35 0.26
CA LEU A 66 -1.46 -2.37 1.03
C LEU A 66 -1.17 -2.91 2.42
N THR A 67 0.08 -2.80 2.84
CA THR A 67 0.54 -3.23 4.16
C THR A 67 1.27 -2.08 4.82
N SER A 68 0.82 -1.72 6.02
CA SER A 68 1.48 -0.72 6.87
C SER A 68 2.50 -1.39 7.80
N TYR A 69 3.58 -0.69 8.13
CA TYR A 69 4.64 -1.22 8.99
C TYR A 69 5.07 -0.17 10.04
N PRO A 70 5.44 -0.61 11.26
CA PRO A 70 5.99 0.26 12.30
C PRO A 70 7.39 0.80 11.97
N GLY A 71 8.16 0.09 11.15
CA GLY A 71 9.48 0.53 10.73
C GLY A 71 9.42 1.48 9.54
N ASN A 72 10.53 2.17 9.27
CA ASN A 72 10.77 2.86 7.99
C ASN A 72 11.17 1.87 6.88
N VAL A 73 10.64 0.65 6.92
CA VAL A 73 10.97 -0.43 5.98
C VAL A 73 9.73 -1.28 5.70
N CYS A 74 9.44 -1.52 4.43
CA CYS A 74 8.35 -2.41 4.00
C CYS A 74 8.87 -3.83 3.75
N VAL A 75 9.48 -4.44 4.77
CA VAL A 75 10.12 -5.76 4.65
C VAL A 75 9.45 -6.76 5.57
N TYR A 76 9.06 -7.90 5.00
CA TYR A 76 8.76 -9.13 5.73
C TYR A 76 10.10 -9.80 6.12
N PRO A 77 10.36 -10.21 7.39
CA PRO A 77 9.43 -10.53 8.46
C PRO A 77 9.39 -9.44 9.53
N GLY A 78 8.59 -8.40 9.31
CA GLY A 78 8.27 -7.38 10.29
C GLY A 78 6.87 -7.56 10.85
N VAL A 79 6.61 -7.01 12.04
CA VAL A 79 5.24 -6.84 12.57
C VAL A 79 4.46 -6.00 11.55
N LYS A 80 3.39 -6.55 10.99
CA LYS A 80 2.48 -5.79 10.12
C LYS A 80 1.64 -4.88 11.02
N GLY A 81 1.57 -3.58 10.71
CA GLY A 81 0.70 -2.65 11.44
C GLY A 81 -0.76 -2.73 11.03
N GLY A 82 -1.02 -3.34 9.87
CA GLY A 82 -2.34 -3.50 9.27
C GLY A 82 -2.21 -3.78 7.77
N CYS A 83 -3.19 -4.48 7.20
CA CYS A 83 -3.17 -4.95 5.81
C CYS A 83 -4.56 -4.84 5.18
N VAL A 84 -4.65 -4.32 3.95
CA VAL A 84 -5.92 -4.15 3.23
C VAL A 84 -5.76 -4.38 1.74
N ALA A 85 -6.72 -5.06 1.13
CA ALA A 85 -6.81 -5.13 -0.33
C ALA A 85 -7.22 -3.74 -0.90
N ALA A 86 -6.48 -3.21 -1.86
CA ALA A 86 -6.76 -1.92 -2.49
C ALA A 86 -7.90 -2.03 -3.53
N THR A 87 -9.04 -2.60 -3.14
CA THR A 87 -10.22 -2.78 -4.00
C THR A 87 -11.17 -1.59 -3.91
N GLU A 88 -12.11 -1.49 -4.86
CA GLU A 88 -13.16 -0.46 -4.85
C GLU A 88 -13.97 -0.46 -3.54
N ASP A 89 -14.29 -1.65 -2.99
CA ASP A 89 -15.09 -1.78 -1.77
C ASP A 89 -14.41 -1.19 -0.53
N MET A 90 -13.08 -1.05 -0.57
CA MET A 90 -12.29 -0.48 0.52
C MET A 90 -12.10 1.03 0.39
N VAL A 91 -12.49 1.63 -0.75
CA VAL A 91 -12.39 3.08 -0.95
C VAL A 91 -13.31 3.80 0.04
N GLY A 92 -12.74 4.78 0.76
CA GLY A 92 -13.40 5.53 1.82
C GLY A 92 -13.28 4.90 3.21
N SER A 93 -12.86 3.64 3.32
CA SER A 93 -12.72 2.93 4.59
C SER A 93 -11.51 3.42 5.39
N CYS A 94 -11.70 3.64 6.69
CA CYS A 94 -10.64 4.03 7.61
C CYS A 94 -9.98 2.79 8.21
N MET A 95 -8.69 2.63 7.95
CA MET A 95 -7.87 1.53 8.44
C MET A 95 -6.93 2.02 9.54
N ARG A 96 -6.94 1.33 10.68
CA ARG A 96 -6.09 1.64 11.83
C ARG A 96 -4.77 0.89 11.70
N THR A 97 -3.69 1.47 12.23
CA THR A 97 -2.34 0.86 12.21
C THR A 97 -1.87 0.36 13.56
N ASN A 98 -2.81 0.17 14.49
CA ASN A 98 -2.57 -0.04 15.91
C ASN A 98 -2.06 -1.46 16.28
N GLU A 99 -1.58 -2.25 15.32
CA GLU A 99 -0.88 -3.51 15.58
C GLU A 99 0.64 -3.33 15.76
N THR A 100 1.07 -2.09 16.04
CA THR A 100 2.46 -1.67 16.16
C THR A 100 2.85 -1.36 17.61
N SER A 101 4.12 -1.59 17.97
CA SER A 101 4.65 -1.43 19.33
C SER A 101 4.59 0.02 19.87
N ASP A 102 4.59 1.00 18.99
CA ASP A 102 4.46 2.44 19.25
C ASP A 102 3.07 2.99 18.89
N GLY A 103 2.16 2.13 18.40
CA GLY A 103 0.81 2.49 17.96
C GLY A 103 0.76 3.32 16.67
N LEU A 104 1.88 3.45 15.95
CA LEU A 104 2.03 4.22 14.72
C LEU A 104 2.69 3.39 13.63
N SER A 105 2.36 3.70 12.38
CA SER A 105 3.11 3.23 11.21
C SER A 105 4.02 4.32 10.68
N HIS A 106 5.12 3.89 10.09
CA HIS A 106 6.14 4.78 9.50
C HIS A 106 6.42 4.45 8.04
N SER A 107 5.93 3.31 7.56
CA SER A 107 5.95 2.98 6.14
C SER A 107 4.68 2.27 5.69
N ILE A 108 4.40 2.38 4.40
CA ILE A 108 3.35 1.65 3.70
C ILE A 108 3.94 1.03 2.44
N GLY A 109 3.83 -0.28 2.36
CA GLY A 109 4.23 -1.06 1.19
C GLY A 109 3.02 -1.52 0.42
N SER A 110 3.27 -1.87 -0.83
CA SER A 110 2.30 -2.57 -1.64
C SER A 110 2.95 -3.77 -2.30
N THR A 111 2.21 -4.88 -2.34
CA THR A 111 2.61 -6.05 -3.11
C THR A 111 1.42 -6.55 -3.91
N VAL A 112 1.72 -7.18 -5.04
CA VAL A 112 0.76 -8.05 -5.71
C VAL A 112 0.96 -9.44 -5.12
N LEU A 113 -0.10 -10.05 -4.56
CA LEU A 113 -0.13 -11.40 -3.96
C LEU A 113 0.26 -11.56 -2.47
N ASP A 114 0.43 -10.50 -1.68
CA ASP A 114 0.44 -10.67 -0.22
C ASP A 114 -1.00 -10.84 0.26
N PHE A 115 -1.34 -12.08 0.65
CA PHE A 115 -2.54 -12.33 1.42
C PHE A 115 -2.30 -11.72 2.81
N CYS A 116 -3.23 -10.89 3.28
CA CYS A 116 -3.24 -10.44 4.66
C CYS A 116 -3.44 -11.66 5.58
N VAL A 117 -2.36 -12.40 5.86
CA VAL A 117 -2.35 -13.48 6.83
C VAL A 117 -2.29 -12.80 8.18
N TYR A 118 -3.47 -12.54 8.75
CA TYR A 118 -3.63 -12.26 10.17
C TYR A 118 -3.18 -13.52 10.92
N ASN A 119 -2.18 -13.39 11.79
CA ASN A 119 -1.81 -14.45 12.74
C ASN A 119 -2.49 -14.14 14.07
#